data_AF-A0A2I0NUX7-F1
#
_entry.id   AF-A0A2I0NUX7-F1
#
_cell.length_a   1.000
_cell.length_b   1.000
_cell.length_c   1.000
_cell.angle_alpha   90.00
_cell.angle_beta   90.00
_cell.angle_gamma   90.00
#
_symmetry.space_group_name_H-M   'P 1'
#
loop_
_entity.id
_entity.type
_entity.pdbx_description
1 polymer ?
#
loop_
_entity_poly.entity_id
_entity_poly.type
_entity_poly.pdbx_seq_one_letter_code
_entity_poly.pdbx_strand_id
1 'polypeptide(L)'
;MMNKLRAEEIKEHFGDKPFSGDDLYHFYTKYEPDLKKTTYRWRVYTLKNNGLLNVLKNGVYSMESKKDFEPAIDNKLFHLFAKVKNRFPYMHMAIWETSWLNNYMVHQPFSNSVIL
;
A
#
# COMPACT_ATOMS: atom_id res chain seq x y z
N MET A 1 -10.80 -27.19 11.39
CA MET A 1 -9.73 -26.76 12.31
C MET A 1 -9.83 -25.23 12.41
N MET A 2 -10.20 -24.67 13.56
CA MET A 2 -10.49 -23.23 13.69
C MET A 2 -9.22 -22.42 13.41
N ASN A 3 -9.19 -21.62 12.34
CA ASN A 3 -8.04 -20.78 12.03
C ASN A 3 -7.92 -19.68 13.10
N LYS A 4 -7.04 -19.87 14.08
CA LYS A 4 -6.85 -18.95 15.22
C LYS A 4 -6.40 -17.54 14.80
N LEU A 5 -5.93 -17.36 13.56
CA LEU A 5 -5.50 -16.06 13.02
C LEU A 5 -6.66 -15.23 12.48
N ARG A 6 -7.79 -15.86 12.15
CA ARG A 6 -9.02 -15.20 11.68
C ARG A 6 -8.80 -14.14 10.58
N ALA A 7 -7.89 -14.40 9.65
CA ALA A 7 -7.46 -13.41 8.66
C ALA A 7 -8.61 -12.95 7.75
N GLU A 8 -9.47 -13.87 7.30
CA GLU A 8 -10.64 -13.54 6.48
C GLU A 8 -11.63 -12.68 7.27
N GLU A 9 -11.90 -13.02 8.54
CA GLU A 9 -12.85 -12.25 9.35
C GLU A 9 -12.33 -10.86 9.71
N ILE A 10 -11.00 -10.69 9.85
CA ILE A 10 -10.38 -9.37 10.00
C ILE A 10 -10.58 -8.57 8.70
N LYS A 11 -10.36 -9.18 7.54
CA LYS A 11 -10.54 -8.54 6.23
C LYS A 11 -12.00 -8.13 6.00
N GLU A 12 -12.96 -8.97 6.34
CA GLU A 12 -14.39 -8.63 6.27
C GLU A 12 -14.78 -7.51 7.25
N HIS A 13 -14.21 -7.51 8.45
CA HIS A 13 -14.58 -6.52 9.47
C HIS A 13 -14.02 -5.12 9.20
N PHE A 14 -12.76 -5.04 8.77
CA PHE A 14 -12.07 -3.76 8.57
C PHE A 14 -12.06 -3.30 7.11
N GLY A 15 -12.20 -4.23 6.15
CA GLY A 15 -12.09 -3.94 4.72
C GLY A 15 -10.74 -3.31 4.37
N ASP A 16 -10.77 -2.29 3.52
CA ASP A 16 -9.60 -1.53 3.07
C ASP A 16 -9.19 -0.43 4.06
N LYS A 17 -9.92 -0.26 5.17
CA LYS A 17 -9.67 0.83 6.12
C LYS A 17 -8.49 0.48 7.04
N PRO A 18 -7.57 1.43 7.26
CA PRO A 18 -6.58 1.30 8.32
C PRO A 18 -7.23 1.16 9.70
N PHE A 19 -6.67 0.32 10.56
CA PHE A 19 -7.13 0.11 11.93
C PHE A 19 -5.97 0.07 12.92
N SER A 20 -6.23 0.43 14.17
CA SER A 20 -5.20 0.42 15.21
C SER A 20 -4.97 -0.98 15.79
N GLY A 21 -3.86 -1.13 16.54
CA GLY A 21 -3.64 -2.33 17.33
C GLY A 21 -4.76 -2.58 18.36
N ASP A 22 -5.28 -1.53 18.97
CA ASP A 22 -6.37 -1.64 19.94
C ASP A 22 -7.67 -2.09 19.27
N ASP A 23 -7.98 -1.59 18.07
CA ASP A 23 -9.13 -2.05 17.28
C ASP A 23 -9.03 -3.55 16.97
N LEU A 24 -7.85 -4.00 16.56
CA LEU A 24 -7.60 -5.42 16.30
C LEU A 24 -7.69 -6.26 17.59
N TYR A 25 -7.22 -5.73 18.71
CA TYR A 25 -7.34 -6.41 20.01
C TYR A 25 -8.83 -6.54 20.40
N HIS A 26 -9.59 -5.45 20.29
CA HIS A 26 -11.02 -5.43 20.54
C HIS A 26 -11.79 -6.39 19.64
N PHE A 27 -11.42 -6.48 18.36
CA PHE A 27 -11.94 -7.48 17.44
C PHE A 27 -11.77 -8.90 17.99
N TYR A 28 -10.56 -9.27 18.42
CA TYR A 28 -10.33 -10.61 18.96
C TYR A 28 -11.06 -10.85 20.28
N THR A 29 -11.15 -9.85 21.17
CA THR A 29 -11.83 -10.01 22.46
C THR A 29 -13.33 -10.25 22.35
N LYS A 30 -13.96 -9.88 21.22
CA LYS A 30 -15.36 -10.25 20.93
C LYS A 30 -15.56 -11.77 20.84
N TYR A 31 -14.52 -12.49 20.41
CA TYR A 31 -14.55 -13.95 20.25
C TYR A 31 -13.85 -14.69 21.39
N GLU A 32 -12.89 -14.03 22.04
CA GLU A 32 -12.06 -14.60 23.10
C GLU A 32 -11.83 -13.55 24.20
N PRO A 33 -12.77 -13.38 25.15
CA PRO A 33 -12.70 -12.34 26.18
C PRO A 33 -11.43 -12.42 27.05
N ASP A 34 -10.95 -13.62 27.32
CA ASP A 34 -9.77 -13.90 28.16
C ASP A 34 -8.44 -13.90 27.37
N LEU A 35 -8.42 -13.27 26.19
CA LEU A 35 -7.25 -13.24 25.33
C LEU A 35 -6.05 -12.61 26.05
N LYS A 36 -5.01 -13.41 26.26
CA LYS A 36 -3.74 -12.92 26.80
C LYS A 36 -3.06 -11.98 25.81
N LYS A 37 -2.53 -10.86 26.31
CA LYS A 37 -1.74 -9.89 25.50
C LYS A 37 -0.56 -10.54 24.78
N THR A 38 0.08 -11.55 25.37
CA THR A 38 1.17 -12.31 24.73
C THR A 38 0.69 -13.08 23.51
N THR A 39 -0.47 -13.74 23.61
CA THR A 39 -1.10 -14.46 22.49
C THR A 39 -1.53 -13.49 21.39
N TYR A 40 -2.09 -12.33 21.75
CA TYR A 40 -2.41 -11.27 20.79
C TYR A 40 -1.16 -10.81 20.02
N ARG A 41 -0.07 -10.50 20.73
CA ARG A 41 1.21 -10.10 20.11
C ARG A 41 1.74 -11.18 19.17
N TRP A 42 1.63 -12.45 19.56
CA TRP A 42 2.00 -13.57 18.71
C TRP A 42 1.16 -13.63 17.43
N ARG A 43 -0.18 -13.47 17.52
CA ARG A 43 -1.06 -13.42 16.34
C ARG A 43 -0.69 -12.30 15.38
N VAL A 44 -0.47 -11.09 15.92
CA VAL A 44 -0.04 -9.93 15.13
C VAL A 44 1.29 -10.20 14.43
N TYR A 45 2.25 -10.78 15.14
CA TYR A 45 3.54 -11.16 14.56
C TYR A 45 3.38 -12.20 13.43
N THR A 46 2.61 -13.26 13.66
CA THR A 46 2.35 -14.31 12.66
C THR A 46 1.64 -13.75 11.43
N LEU A 47 0.63 -12.90 11.60
CA LEU A 47 -0.09 -12.26 10.49
C LEU A 47 0.84 -11.38 9.64
N LYS A 48 1.73 -10.61 10.27
CA LYS A 48 2.74 -9.81 9.56
C LYS A 48 3.72 -10.70 8.79
N ASN A 49 4.24 -11.73 9.44
CA ASN A 49 5.23 -12.62 8.84
C ASN A 49 4.67 -13.41 7.64
N ASN A 50 3.36 -13.68 7.66
CA ASN A 50 2.65 -14.33 6.56
C ASN A 50 2.20 -13.35 5.45
N GLY A 51 2.51 -12.05 5.56
CA GLY A 51 2.11 -11.04 4.58
C GLY A 51 0.60 -10.70 4.57
N LEU A 52 -0.15 -11.17 5.57
CA LEU A 52 -1.60 -10.97 5.67
C LEU A 52 -1.97 -9.65 6.35
N LEU A 53 -1.04 -9.06 7.10
CA LEU A 53 -1.23 -7.81 7.83
C LEU A 53 -0.08 -6.85 7.54
N ASN A 54 -0.41 -5.74 6.89
CA ASN A 54 0.55 -4.70 6.53
C ASN A 54 0.64 -3.63 7.61
N VAL A 55 1.85 -3.15 7.86
CA VAL A 55 2.10 -2.05 8.80
C VAL A 55 2.15 -0.75 8.01
N LEU A 56 1.18 0.14 8.26
CA LEU A 56 1.17 1.47 7.63
C LEU A 56 2.04 2.46 8.42
N LYS A 57 1.93 2.42 9.75
CA LYS A 57 2.76 3.16 10.71
C LYS A 57 2.75 2.41 12.05
N ASN A 58 3.58 2.82 13.00
CA ASN A 58 3.63 2.18 14.32
C ASN A 58 2.22 2.12 14.96
N GLY A 59 1.76 0.89 15.23
CA GLY A 59 0.45 0.64 15.83
C GLY A 59 -0.76 0.74 14.90
N VAL A 60 -0.57 0.99 13.59
CA VAL A 60 -1.66 1.03 12.60
C VAL A 60 -1.40 0.03 11.48
N TYR A 61 -2.44 -0.74 11.19
CA TYR A 61 -2.40 -1.90 10.31
C TYR A 61 -3.43 -1.78 9.19
N SER A 62 -3.22 -2.54 8.11
CA SER A 62 -4.19 -2.76 7.04
C SER A 62 -4.10 -4.20 6.55
N MET A 63 -5.24 -4.77 6.12
CA MET A 63 -5.28 -6.05 5.42
C MET A 63 -5.08 -5.89 3.91
N GLU A 64 -5.17 -4.66 3.40
CA GLU A 64 -4.85 -4.35 2.00
C GLU A 64 -3.32 -4.27 1.84
N SER A 65 -2.79 -4.82 0.74
CA SER A 65 -1.41 -4.57 0.36
C SER A 65 -1.25 -3.11 -0.01
N LYS A 66 -0.13 -2.49 0.41
CA LYS A 66 0.23 -1.19 -0.13
C LYS A 66 0.27 -1.32 -1.65
N LYS A 67 -0.54 -0.56 -2.38
CA LYS A 67 -0.48 -0.58 -3.85
C LYS A 67 0.97 -0.33 -4.26
N ASP A 68 1.49 -1.21 -5.11
CA ASP A 68 2.78 -0.99 -5.72
C ASP A 68 2.78 0.32 -6.49
N PHE A 69 3.97 0.89 -6.67
CA PHE A 69 4.12 2.10 -7.46
C PHE A 69 3.67 1.82 -8.91
N GLU A 70 2.55 2.41 -9.30
CA GLU A 70 2.04 2.34 -10.66
C GLU A 70 2.12 3.74 -11.29
N PRO A 71 3.12 4.01 -12.16
CA PRO A 71 3.23 5.30 -12.82
C PRO A 71 2.05 5.50 -13.77
N ALA A 72 1.35 6.63 -13.63
CA ALA A 72 0.28 6.98 -14.54
C ALA A 72 0.85 7.37 -15.91
N ILE A 73 0.63 6.53 -16.92
CA ILE A 73 0.97 6.83 -18.32
C ILE A 73 -0.28 7.42 -18.98
N ASP A 74 -0.28 8.73 -19.20
CA ASP A 74 -1.37 9.39 -19.92
C ASP A 74 -1.11 9.42 -21.44
N ASN A 75 -2.17 9.72 -22.20
CA ASN A 75 -2.05 9.81 -23.65
C ASN A 75 -1.07 10.91 -24.08
N LYS A 76 -0.94 12.01 -23.34
CA LYS A 76 -0.06 13.12 -23.73
C LYS A 76 1.41 12.70 -23.69
N LEU A 77 1.82 12.02 -22.62
CA LEU A 77 3.15 11.48 -22.41
C LEU A 77 3.51 10.46 -23.48
N PHE A 78 2.57 9.55 -23.80
CA PHE A 78 2.75 8.56 -24.86
C PHE A 78 2.94 9.21 -26.25
N HIS A 79 2.09 10.18 -26.60
CA HIS A 79 2.21 10.88 -27.88
C HIS A 79 3.49 11.72 -27.97
N LEU A 80 3.93 12.32 -26.85
CA LEU A 80 5.19 13.05 -26.79
C LEU A 80 6.39 12.13 -27.00
N PHE A 81 6.42 10.97 -26.33
CA PHE A 81 7.43 9.94 -26.54
C PHE A 81 7.50 9.53 -28.03
N ALA A 82 6.35 9.20 -28.62
CA ALA A 82 6.27 8.78 -30.01
C ALA A 82 6.81 9.86 -30.97
N LYS A 83 6.46 11.14 -30.75
CA LYS A 83 6.98 12.26 -31.55
C LYS A 83 8.50 12.37 -31.48
N VAL A 84 9.07 12.28 -30.27
CA VAL A 84 10.52 12.40 -30.08
C VAL A 84 11.23 11.19 -30.69
N LYS A 85 10.73 9.97 -30.47
CA LYS A 85 11.30 8.74 -31.00
C LYS A 85 11.25 8.70 -32.54
N ASN A 86 10.17 9.17 -33.15
CA ASN A 86 10.06 9.27 -34.61
C ASN A 86 11.09 10.24 -35.20
N ARG A 87 11.41 11.33 -34.49
CA ARG A 87 12.39 12.32 -34.93
C ARG A 87 13.83 11.88 -34.67
N PHE A 88 14.05 11.11 -33.60
CA PHE A 88 15.36 10.61 -33.19
C PHE A 88 15.32 9.10 -32.95
N PRO A 89 15.26 8.26 -34.02
CA PRO A 89 15.03 6.82 -33.89
C PRO A 89 16.10 6.09 -33.07
N TYR A 90 17.34 6.57 -33.13
CA TYR A 90 18.49 5.97 -32.45
C TYR A 90 18.69 6.48 -31.01
N MET A 91 17.89 7.45 -30.55
CA MET A 91 18.01 7.98 -29.20
C MET A 91 17.43 6.99 -28.19
N HIS A 92 18.22 6.68 -27.15
CA HIS A 92 17.74 6.02 -25.94
C HIS A 92 17.25 7.11 -24.98
N MET A 93 15.97 7.05 -24.60
CA MET A 93 15.35 8.05 -23.74
C MET A 93 14.34 7.38 -22.82
N ALA A 94 14.13 8.01 -21.66
CA ALA A 94 13.04 7.71 -20.76
C ALA A 94 12.24 8.99 -20.56
N ILE A 95 10.93 8.91 -20.72
CA ILE A 95 10.04 10.03 -20.46
C ILE A 95 9.24 9.75 -19.19
N TRP A 96 9.10 10.76 -18.34
CA TRP A 96 8.31 10.64 -17.12
C TRP A 96 7.78 12.00 -16.66
N GLU A 97 6.77 11.98 -15.80
CA GLU A 97 6.23 13.19 -15.19
C GLU A 97 6.60 13.28 -13.72
N THR A 98 6.88 14.49 -13.23
CA THR A 98 7.15 14.70 -11.80
C THR A 98 5.97 14.30 -10.89
N SER A 99 4.76 14.29 -11.43
CA SER A 99 3.53 13.84 -10.76
C SER A 99 3.62 12.40 -10.26
N TRP A 100 4.43 11.57 -10.90
CA TRP A 100 4.68 10.18 -10.49
C TRP A 100 5.23 10.11 -9.07
N LEU A 101 5.95 11.13 -8.62
CA LEU A 101 6.56 11.18 -7.29
C LEU A 101 5.66 11.80 -6.23
N ASN A 102 4.44 12.24 -6.57
CA ASN A 102 3.58 13.01 -5.66
C ASN A 102 3.33 12.31 -4.32
N ASN A 103 3.15 10.98 -4.34
CA ASN A 103 2.90 10.16 -3.14
C ASN A 103 4.17 9.89 -2.31
N TYR A 104 5.34 10.34 -2.79
CA TYR A 104 6.64 10.14 -2.17
C TYR A 104 7.32 11.45 -1.76
N MET A 105 6.68 12.60 -2.03
CA MET A 105 7.23 13.92 -1.72
C MET A 105 6.58 14.52 -0.46
N VAL A 106 7.42 15.01 0.46
CA VAL A 106 6.95 15.81 1.62
C VAL A 106 6.61 17.24 1.18
N HIS A 107 7.46 17.84 0.33
CA HIS A 107 7.22 19.15 -0.26
C HIS A 107 6.85 18.98 -1.74
N GLN A 108 5.60 19.25 -2.07
CA GLN A 108 5.11 19.10 -3.44
C GLN A 108 5.33 20.38 -4.25
N PRO A 109 5.86 20.27 -5.49
CA PRO A 109 5.98 21.40 -6.39
C PRO A 109 4.59 21.87 -6.85
N PHE A 110 4.45 23.18 -7.11
CA PHE A 110 3.18 23.76 -7.58
C PHE A 110 2.83 23.39 -9.02
N SER A 111 3.80 22.88 -9.79
CA SER A 111 3.65 22.50 -11.19
C SER A 111 4.16 21.10 -11.44
N ASN A 112 3.53 20.40 -12.39
CA ASN A 112 4.01 19.13 -12.92
C ASN A 112 4.85 19.38 -14.19
N SER A 113 6.03 18.78 -14.26
CA SER A 113 6.94 18.86 -15.41
C SER A 113 7.13 17.49 -16.05
N VAL A 114 7.28 17.47 -17.38
CA VAL A 114 7.72 16.29 -18.14
C VAL A 114 9.24 16.32 -18.25
N ILE A 115 9.89 15.21 -17.92
CA ILE A 115 11.33 15.00 -18.03
C ILE A 115 11.59 14.01 -19.18
N LEU A 116 12.58 14.32 -20.01
CA LEU A 116 12.96 13.61 -21.25
C LEU A 116 14.41 13.12 -21.18
#